data_AF-A0A922SDA3-F1
#
_entry.id   AF-A0A922SDA3-F1
#
_cell.length_a   1.000
_cell.length_b   1.000
_cell.length_c   1.000
_cell.angle_alpha   90.00
_cell.angle_beta   90.00
_cell.angle_gamma   90.00
#
_symmetry.space_group_name_H-M   'P 1'
#
loop_
_entity.id
_entity.type
_entity.pdbx_description
1 polymer ?
#
loop_
_entity_poly.entity_id
_entity_poly.type
_entity_poly.pdbx_seq_one_letter_code
_entity_poly.pdbx_strand_id
1 'polypeptide(L)'
;MVPIQLRLNVEENNIIVWQNPAPSSTRYCRPIRFNFAKETISLIKEEVDMIQQQIELLSPVELSQEAQEARNKDNRRYGEFFTRKTTRIDTNTDLLNRLLISSDPFISSLRLIMKRKRSPLDPDVLKLLSVPTVNEAESGNSD
;
A
#
# COMPACT_ATOMS: atom_id res chain seq x y z
N MET A 1 12.86 7.70 -5.85
CA MET A 1 12.89 6.33 -5.27
C MET A 1 13.06 5.30 -6.38
N VAL A 2 14.02 4.40 -6.26
CA VAL A 2 14.27 3.33 -7.24
C VAL A 2 14.07 1.99 -6.53
N PRO A 3 13.09 1.15 -6.95
CA PRO A 3 12.97 -0.20 -6.43
C PRO A 3 14.22 -1.01 -6.79
N ILE A 4 14.85 -1.67 -5.81
CA ILE A 4 16.11 -2.39 -6.01
C ILE A 4 15.85 -3.90 -6.08
N GLN A 5 15.16 -4.46 -5.09
CA GLN A 5 14.89 -5.89 -4.97
C GLN A 5 13.55 -6.17 -4.30
N LEU A 6 12.96 -7.31 -4.65
CA LEU A 6 11.85 -7.94 -3.95
C LEU A 6 12.33 -9.30 -3.45
N ARG A 7 12.26 -9.52 -2.15
CA ARG A 7 12.67 -10.76 -1.49
C ARG A 7 11.49 -11.38 -0.78
N LEU A 8 11.37 -12.70 -0.87
CA LEU A 8 10.45 -13.50 -0.09
C LEU A 8 11.27 -14.21 1.00
N ASN A 9 10.84 -14.09 2.24
CA ASN A 9 11.44 -14.83 3.35
C ASN A 9 10.54 -16.04 3.65
N VAL A 10 11.01 -17.24 3.29
CA VAL A 10 10.32 -18.51 3.58
C VAL A 10 11.29 -19.36 4.38
N GLU A 11 10.93 -19.73 5.61
CA GLU A 11 11.70 -20.67 6.44
C GLU A 11 13.20 -20.29 6.54
N GLU A 12 13.48 -19.00 6.80
CA GLU A 12 14.85 -18.43 6.89
C GLU A 12 15.65 -18.40 5.58
N ASN A 13 15.09 -18.92 4.48
CA ASN A 13 15.64 -18.76 3.14
C ASN A 13 15.10 -17.49 2.47
N ASN A 14 16.02 -16.58 2.16
CA ASN A 14 15.73 -15.37 1.41
C ASN A 14 15.78 -15.65 -0.09
N ILE A 15 14.60 -15.83 -0.71
CA ILE A 15 14.48 -16.01 -2.16
C ILE A 15 14.29 -14.64 -2.81
N ILE A 16 15.18 -14.29 -3.75
CA ILE A 16 15.02 -13.08 -4.56
C ILE A 16 13.99 -13.38 -5.64
N VAL A 17 12.79 -12.79 -5.52
CA VAL A 17 11.70 -12.93 -6.48
C VAL A 17 11.92 -12.01 -7.68
N TRP A 18 12.49 -10.83 -7.42
CA TRP A 18 12.79 -9.86 -8.47
C TRP A 18 13.95 -8.97 -8.07
N GLN A 19 14.78 -8.63 -9.05
CA GLN A 19 15.88 -7.68 -8.91
C GLN A 19 15.84 -6.71 -10.07
N ASN A 20 16.03 -5.43 -9.78
CA ASN A 20 16.09 -4.40 -10.80
C ASN A 20 17.30 -4.62 -11.72
N PRO A 21 17.11 -4.90 -13.03
CA PRO A 21 18.20 -5.20 -13.95
C PRO A 21 19.02 -3.95 -14.35
N ALA A 22 18.50 -2.74 -14.11
CA ALA A 22 19.19 -1.49 -14.41
C ALA A 22 18.90 -0.43 -13.33
N PRO A 23 19.51 -0.54 -12.13
CA PRO A 23 19.23 0.33 -11.00
C PRO A 23 19.63 1.80 -11.24
N SER A 24 20.57 2.04 -12.14
CA SER A 24 20.98 3.38 -12.57
C SER A 24 20.09 3.98 -13.68
N SER A 25 19.11 3.23 -14.20
CA SER A 25 18.24 3.73 -15.26
C SER A 25 17.18 4.68 -14.72
N THR A 26 17.01 5.82 -15.40
CA THR A 26 15.94 6.79 -15.14
C THR A 26 14.54 6.20 -15.29
N ARG A 27 14.38 5.09 -16.02
CA ARG A 27 13.10 4.41 -16.24
C ARG A 27 12.49 3.79 -14.97
N TYR A 28 13.33 3.45 -13.98
CA TYR A 28 12.90 2.87 -12.71
C TYR A 28 12.83 3.90 -11.57
N CYS A 29 13.19 5.16 -11.86
CA CYS A 29 13.07 6.24 -10.88
C CYS A 29 11.61 6.70 -10.75
N ARG A 30 11.07 6.61 -9.53
CA ARG A 30 9.79 7.19 -9.12
C ARG A 30 10.05 8.49 -8.35
N PRO A 31 9.69 9.66 -8.91
CA PRO A 31 9.83 10.94 -8.22
C PRO A 31 8.93 10.98 -6.97
N ILE A 32 9.43 11.57 -5.88
CA ILE A 32 8.70 11.69 -4.61
C ILE A 32 7.92 13.00 -4.54
N ARG A 33 8.57 14.12 -4.90
CA ARG A 33 7.97 15.46 -4.86
C ARG A 33 8.64 16.35 -5.92
N PHE A 34 7.90 17.32 -6.44
CA PHE A 34 8.40 18.33 -7.38
C PHE A 34 8.01 19.72 -6.86
N ASN A 35 9.01 20.59 -6.70
CA ASN A 35 8.82 21.98 -6.32
C ASN A 35 9.42 22.92 -7.36
N PHE A 36 8.73 24.03 -7.65
CA PHE A 36 9.22 25.09 -8.52
C PHE A 36 9.77 26.24 -7.66
N ALA A 37 11.02 26.10 -7.23
CA ALA A 37 11.74 27.11 -6.46
C ALA A 37 13.20 27.16 -6.92
N LYS A 38 13.86 28.30 -6.69
CA LYS A 38 15.30 28.41 -6.94
C LYS A 38 16.03 27.53 -5.93
N GLU A 39 16.92 26.68 -6.44
CA GLU A 39 17.74 25.83 -5.59
C GLU A 39 18.68 26.69 -4.73
N THR A 40 18.52 26.61 -3.41
CA THR A 40 19.40 27.23 -2.40
C THR A 40 19.79 26.20 -1.35
N ILE A 41 20.94 26.40 -0.70
CA ILE A 41 21.46 25.46 0.30
C ILE A 41 20.47 25.27 1.47
N SER A 42 19.81 26.35 1.90
CA SER A 42 18.82 26.29 2.97
C SER A 42 17.61 25.45 2.58
N LEU A 43 17.07 25.66 1.37
CA LEU A 43 15.94 24.89 0.84
C LEU A 43 16.31 23.41 0.71
N ILE A 44 17.49 23.07 0.19
CA ILE A 44 17.91 21.66 0.07
C ILE A 44 17.97 21.00 1.45
N LYS A 45 18.56 21.66 2.44
CA LYS A 45 18.70 21.10 3.79
C LYS A 45 17.37 20.85 4.47
N GLU A 46 16.46 21.83 4.39
CA GLU A 46 15.10 21.70 4.92
C GLU A 46 14.36 20.54 4.25
N GLU A 47 14.47 20.43 2.93
CA GLU A 47 13.81 19.36 2.17
C GLU A 47 14.36 17.96 2.49
N VAL A 48 15.67 17.84 2.68
CA VAL A 48 16.30 16.58 3.12
C VAL A 48 15.81 16.21 4.52
N ASP A 49 15.75 17.17 5.45
CA ASP A 49 15.30 16.93 6.83
C ASP A 49 13.82 16.51 6.86
N MET A 50 12.96 17.20 6.09
CA MET A 50 11.55 16.82 5.93
C MET A 50 11.37 15.39 5.41
N ILE A 51 12.12 15.00 4.37
CA ILE A 51 12.03 13.64 3.81
C ILE A 51 12.55 12.62 4.81
N GLN A 52 13.62 12.93 5.54
CA GLN A 52 14.20 12.04 6.54
C GLN A 52 13.21 11.77 7.69
N GLN A 53 12.57 12.81 8.22
CA GLN A 53 11.54 12.69 9.25
C GLN A 53 10.34 11.86 8.74
N GLN A 54 9.93 12.06 7.49
CA GLN A 54 8.87 11.25 6.88
C GLN A 54 9.25 9.77 6.77
N ILE A 55 10.51 9.46 6.47
CA ILE A 55 11.02 8.08 6.43
C ILE A 55 10.98 7.45 7.82
N GLU A 56 11.36 8.20 8.86
CA GLU A 56 11.36 7.72 10.25
C GLU A 56 9.96 7.43 10.79
N LEU A 57 8.95 8.19 10.33
CA LEU A 57 7.55 7.98 10.69
C LEU A 57 6.90 6.79 9.97
N LEU A 58 7.51 6.25 8.91
CA LEU A 58 6.97 5.10 8.19
C LEU A 58 7.23 3.82 9.00
N SER A 59 6.15 3.19 9.47
CA SER A 59 6.22 1.83 9.98
C SER A 59 6.22 0.82 8.82
N PRO A 60 6.89 -0.33 8.96
CA PRO A 60 6.76 -1.43 8.01
C PRO A 60 5.29 -1.85 7.93
N VAL A 61 4.71 -1.79 6.73
CA VAL A 61 3.35 -2.26 6.49
C VAL A 61 3.43 -3.60 5.76
N GLU A 62 2.94 -4.65 6.43
CA GLU A 62 2.67 -5.95 5.83
C GLU A 62 1.42 -5.83 4.94
N LEU A 63 1.61 -5.70 3.63
CA LEU A 63 0.54 -5.71 2.64
C LEU A 63 0.50 -7.06 1.93
N SER A 64 -0.68 -7.67 1.86
CA SER A 64 -0.87 -8.85 1.00
C SER A 64 -0.58 -8.50 -0.46
N GLN A 65 0.15 -9.35 -1.18
CA GLN A 65 0.50 -9.13 -2.59
C GLN A 65 -0.75 -8.84 -3.45
N GLU A 66 -1.86 -9.50 -3.18
CA GLU A 66 -3.13 -9.34 -3.87
C GLU A 66 -3.68 -7.90 -3.77
N ALA A 67 -3.51 -7.27 -2.60
CA ALA A 67 -3.95 -5.90 -2.38
C ALA A 67 -3.12 -4.90 -3.21
N GLN A 68 -1.80 -5.12 -3.30
CA GLN A 68 -0.90 -4.29 -4.09
C GLN A 68 -1.16 -4.44 -5.59
N GLU A 69 -1.36 -5.66 -6.07
CA GLU A 69 -1.70 -5.93 -7.47
C GLU A 69 -3.06 -5.34 -7.86
N ALA A 70 -4.06 -5.41 -6.98
CA ALA A 70 -5.35 -4.77 -7.21
C ALA A 70 -5.20 -3.26 -7.40
N ARG A 71 -4.37 -2.60 -6.57
CA ARG A 71 -4.11 -1.16 -6.71
C ARG A 71 -3.33 -0.79 -7.97
N ASN A 72 -2.43 -1.65 -8.42
CA ASN A 72 -1.75 -1.46 -9.71
C ASN A 72 -2.71 -1.56 -10.90
N LYS A 73 -3.73 -2.42 -10.83
CA LYS A 73 -4.80 -2.50 -11.85
C LYS A 73 -5.62 -1.22 -11.87
N ASP A 74 -5.98 -0.68 -10.71
CA ASP A 74 -6.68 0.60 -10.59
C ASP A 74 -5.86 1.75 -11.18
N ASN A 75 -4.55 1.81 -10.92
CA ASN A 75 -3.66 2.80 -11.50
C ASN A 75 -3.67 2.80 -13.03
N ARG A 76 -3.59 1.62 -13.66
CA ARG A 76 -3.66 1.49 -15.12
C ARG A 76 -5.02 1.95 -15.64
N ARG A 77 -6.10 1.50 -14.99
CA ARG A 77 -7.48 1.86 -15.35
C ARG A 77 -7.73 3.37 -15.23
N TYR A 78 -7.27 4.00 -14.15
CA TYR A 78 -7.39 5.45 -13.96
C TYR A 78 -6.56 6.20 -14.99
N GLY A 79 -5.35 5.71 -15.27
CA GLY A 79 -4.54 6.14 -16.39
C GLY A 79 -5.34 6.15 -17.69
N GLU A 80 -5.96 5.05 -18.10
CA GLU A 80 -6.63 4.96 -19.40
C GLU A 80 -7.90 5.80 -19.51
N PHE A 81 -8.77 5.77 -18.49
CA PHE A 81 -10.15 6.26 -18.64
C PHE A 81 -10.49 7.52 -17.83
N PHE A 82 -9.67 7.92 -16.86
CA PHE A 82 -10.04 8.94 -15.87
C PHE A 82 -9.08 10.13 -15.79
N THR A 83 -8.12 10.22 -16.71
CA THR A 83 -7.13 11.30 -16.74
C THR A 83 -7.23 12.09 -18.03
N ARG A 84 -7.03 13.40 -17.96
CA ARG A 84 -6.86 14.25 -19.14
C ARG A 84 -5.57 13.87 -19.88
N LYS A 85 -5.64 13.81 -21.21
CA LYS A 85 -4.53 13.47 -22.12
C LYS A 85 -3.89 14.70 -22.76
N THR A 86 -3.97 15.84 -22.07
CA THR A 86 -3.48 17.14 -22.53
C THR A 86 -1.99 17.27 -22.25
N THR A 87 -1.61 17.29 -20.98
CA THR A 87 -0.22 17.36 -20.54
C THR A 87 0.06 16.29 -19.51
N ARG A 88 1.34 15.93 -19.35
CA ARG A 88 1.74 14.96 -18.34
C ARG A 88 1.47 15.44 -16.92
N ILE A 89 1.47 16.76 -16.70
CA ILE A 89 1.14 17.38 -15.42
C ILE A 89 -0.35 17.16 -15.13
N ASP A 90 -1.22 17.47 -16.08
CA ASP A 90 -2.67 17.27 -15.92
C ASP A 90 -3.01 15.79 -15.72
N THR A 91 -2.38 14.90 -16.49
CA THR A 91 -2.56 13.45 -16.35
C THR A 91 -2.19 12.99 -14.94
N ASN A 92 -1.05 13.43 -14.41
CA ASN A 92 -0.58 13.03 -13.09
C ASN A 92 -1.46 13.62 -11.98
N THR A 93 -1.88 14.88 -12.11
CA THR A 93 -2.79 15.53 -11.17
C THR A 93 -4.13 14.81 -11.09
N ASP A 94 -4.72 14.45 -12.24
CA ASP A 94 -5.98 13.73 -12.29
C ASP A 94 -5.85 12.31 -11.69
N LEU A 95 -4.74 11.62 -11.98
CA LEU A 95 -4.47 10.29 -11.46
C LEU A 95 -4.33 10.32 -9.93
N LEU A 96 -3.60 11.31 -9.40
CA LEU A 96 -3.42 11.50 -7.97
C LEU A 96 -4.75 11.83 -7.28
N ASN A 97 -5.51 12.78 -7.80
CA ASN A 97 -6.82 13.15 -7.25
C ASN A 97 -7.78 11.94 -7.21
N ARG A 98 -7.77 11.12 -8.26
CA ARG A 98 -8.59 9.90 -8.32
C ARG A 98 -8.17 8.88 -7.28
N LEU A 99 -6.86 8.69 -7.09
CA LEU A 99 -6.34 7.78 -6.08
C LEU A 99 -6.72 8.22 -4.67
N LEU A 100 -6.54 9.50 -4.34
CA LEU A 100 -6.89 10.07 -3.03
C LEU A 100 -8.36 9.85 -2.68
N ILE A 101 -9.27 10.16 -3.61
CA ILE A 101 -10.70 9.91 -3.42
C ILE A 101 -10.97 8.41 -3.25
N SER A 102 -10.25 7.55 -3.98
CA SER A 102 -10.46 6.10 -3.92
C SER A 102 -9.92 5.43 -2.66
N SER A 103 -8.97 6.06 -1.97
CA SER A 103 -8.37 5.59 -0.72
C SER A 103 -8.97 6.24 0.53
N ASP A 104 -9.73 7.33 0.38
CA ASP A 104 -10.32 8.06 1.49
C ASP A 104 -11.24 7.15 2.35
N PRO A 105 -11.00 7.02 3.67
CA PRO A 105 -11.77 6.13 4.54
C PRO A 105 -13.25 6.49 4.68
N PHE A 106 -13.55 7.79 4.73
CA PHE A 106 -14.90 8.30 4.95
C PHE A 106 -15.75 8.16 3.69
N ILE A 107 -15.22 8.55 2.54
CA ILE A 107 -15.85 8.33 1.24
C ILE A 107 -16.00 6.84 0.98
N SER A 108 -15.01 6.01 1.34
CA SER A 108 -15.05 4.57 1.14
C SER A 108 -16.09 3.87 2.00
N SER A 109 -16.31 4.31 3.24
CA SER A 109 -17.34 3.73 4.12
C SER A 109 -18.77 4.02 3.63
N LEU A 110 -18.96 5.14 2.95
CA LEU A 110 -20.23 5.53 2.33
C LEU A 110 -20.49 4.84 0.99
N ARG A 111 -19.49 4.20 0.38
CA ARG A 111 -19.67 3.53 -0.92
C ARG A 111 -20.52 2.27 -0.80
N LEU A 112 -21.43 2.09 -1.75
CA LEU A 112 -22.14 0.83 -1.95
C LEU A 112 -21.16 -0.23 -2.45
N ILE A 113 -20.73 -1.11 -1.55
CA ILE A 113 -19.87 -2.25 -1.89
C ILE A 113 -20.75 -3.45 -2.23
N MET A 114 -20.60 -3.99 -3.44
CA MET A 114 -21.22 -5.27 -3.79
C MET A 114 -20.57 -6.39 -2.96
N LYS A 115 -21.33 -6.95 -2.02
CA LYS A 115 -20.86 -8.07 -1.21
C LYS A 115 -20.66 -9.29 -2.10
N ARG A 116 -19.43 -9.80 -2.17
CA ARG A 116 -19.14 -11.07 -2.84
C ARG A 116 -19.70 -12.22 -2.01
N LYS A 117 -20.34 -13.19 -2.68
CA LYS A 117 -20.73 -14.45 -2.05
C LYS A 117 -19.47 -15.19 -1.64
N ARG A 118 -19.36 -15.57 -0.37
CA ARG A 118 -18.26 -16.38 0.14
C ARG A 118 -18.66 -17.85 0.08
N SER A 119 -17.76 -18.71 -0.39
CA SER A 119 -17.90 -20.15 -0.20
C SER A 119 -17.72 -20.47 1.30
N PRO A 120 -18.48 -21.44 1.84
CA PRO A 120 -18.25 -21.90 3.20
C PRO A 120 -16.83 -22.46 3.32
N LEU A 121 -16.18 -22.15 4.44
CA LEU A 121 -14.89 -22.74 4.81
C LEU A 121 -15.09 -24.17 5.27
N ASP A 122 -14.05 -24.99 5.12
CA ASP A 122 -14.06 -26.37 5.61
C ASP A 122 -14.25 -26.40 7.14
N PRO A 123 -15.06 -27.34 7.69
CA PRO A 123 -15.28 -27.48 9.12
C PRO A 123 -13.98 -27.58 9.95
N ASP A 124 -12.94 -28.22 9.44
CA ASP A 124 -11.67 -28.39 10.15
C ASP A 124 -10.90 -27.08 10.24
N VAL A 125 -10.96 -26.25 9.20
CA VAL A 125 -10.37 -24.90 9.18
C VAL A 125 -11.11 -23.98 10.15
N LEU A 126 -12.43 -24.10 10.26
CA LEU A 126 -13.21 -23.33 11.23
C LEU A 126 -12.84 -23.67 12.68
N LYS A 127 -12.56 -24.94 12.98
CA LYS A 127 -12.12 -25.41 14.30
C LYS A 127 -10.71 -24.90 14.67
N LEU A 128 -9.86 -24.66 13.68
CA LEU A 128 -8.53 -24.06 13.88
C LEU A 128 -8.58 -22.54 14.04
N LEU A 129 -9.57 -21.88 13.42
CA LEU A 129 -9.75 -20.43 13.48
C LEU A 129 -10.54 -19.96 14.71
N SER A 130 -11.22 -20.86 15.43
CA SER A 130 -11.86 -20.51 16.70
C SER A 130 -10.80 -20.22 17.75
N VAL A 131 -10.62 -18.94 18.07
CA VAL A 131 -9.83 -18.53 19.23
C VAL A 131 -10.54 -19.07 20.49
N PRO A 132 -9.85 -19.76 21.41
CA PRO A 132 -10.47 -20.14 22.67
C PRO A 132 -10.77 -18.85 23.45
N THR A 133 -12.03 -18.48 23.55
CA THR A 133 -12.48 -17.49 24.50
C THR A 133 -12.27 -18.08 25.89
N VAL A 134 -11.19 -17.69 26.57
CA VAL A 134 -11.08 -17.89 28.03
C VAL A 134 -12.14 -16.99 28.65
N ASN A 135 -13.35 -17.53 28.79
CA ASN A 135 -14.46 -17.00 29.57
C ASN A 135 -15.50 -18.11 29.72
N GLU A 136 -15.18 -19.13 30.50
CA GLU A 136 -16.21 -19.84 31.27
C GLU A 136 -15.96 -19.51 32.73
N ALA A 137 -16.97 -18.87 33.30
CA ALA A 137 -17.00 -18.36 34.66
C ALA A 137 -16.72 -19.47 35.67
N GLU A 138 -15.87 -19.17 36.65
CA GLU A 138 -15.94 -19.78 37.97
C GLU A 138 -17.31 -19.45 38.59
N SER A 139 -18.31 -20.30 38.33
CA SER A 139 -19.51 -20.39 39.15
C SER A 139 -19.75 -21.85 39.49
N GLY A 140 -19.17 -22.26 40.61
CA GLY A 140 -19.31 -23.59 41.18
C GLY A 140 -18.74 -23.60 42.60
N ASN A 141 -19.26 -22.71 43.44
CA ASN A 141 -19.08 -22.79 44.88
C ASN A 141 -19.87 -24.03 45.35
N SER A 142 -19.17 -25.08 45.75
CA SER A 142 -19.75 -26.28 46.38
C SER A 142 -19.53 -26.21 47.88
N ASP A 143 -20.63 -26.04 48.63
CA ASP A 143 -20.82 -26.66 49.94
C ASP A 143 -21.34 -28.09 49.75
#